data_AF-A0A2V9KTH5-F1
#
_entry.id   AF-A0A2V9KTH5-F1
#
_cell.length_a   1.000
_cell.length_b   1.000
_cell.length_c   1.000
_cell.angle_alpha   90.00
_cell.angle_beta   90.00
_cell.angle_gamma   90.00
#
_symmetry.space_group_name_H-M   'P 1'
#
loop_
_entity.id
_entity.type
_entity.pdbx_description
1 polymer ?
#
loop_
_entity_poly.entity_id
_entity_poly.type
_entity_poly.pdbx_seq_one_letter_code
_entity_poly.pdbx_strand_id
1 'polypeptide(L)'
;MAKNRKDRSQGPEVRSRNEDSSGSPLLASRFSLLTSAFVLLLVPRPGSAHPMGNFSISHYAGIRIERDFVELDYFIDMAEIPTFQEIQRTGIVPKVGDPSLMGYLEPKAETLKA
;
A
#
# COMPACT_ATOMS: atom_id res chain seq x y z
N MET A 1 -60.70 -39.97 47.83
CA MET A 1 -59.71 -40.49 48.81
C MET A 1 -58.67 -41.30 48.05
N ALA A 2 -57.56 -40.68 47.63
CA ALA A 2 -56.30 -41.34 47.21
C ALA A 2 -55.23 -40.27 46.90
N LYS A 3 -54.01 -40.52 47.37
CA LYS A 3 -52.80 -39.67 47.39
C LYS A 3 -52.07 -39.64 46.04
N ASN A 4 -51.31 -38.58 45.74
CA ASN A 4 -49.86 -38.63 45.40
C ASN A 4 -49.29 -37.23 45.11
N ARG A 5 -48.48 -36.64 46.00
CA ARG A 5 -47.00 -36.65 46.04
C ARG A 5 -46.28 -36.05 44.82
N LYS A 6 -45.74 -34.85 45.04
CA LYS A 6 -44.38 -34.41 44.63
C LYS A 6 -44.05 -33.13 45.41
N ASP A 7 -43.78 -33.22 46.71
CA ASP A 7 -42.43 -33.28 47.27
C ASP A 7 -41.29 -32.91 46.31
N ARG A 8 -40.78 -31.68 46.43
CA ARG A 8 -39.34 -31.40 46.38
C ARG A 8 -39.02 -30.01 46.96
N SER A 9 -38.82 -30.01 48.28
CA SER A 9 -37.80 -29.25 49.02
C SER A 9 -37.07 -28.11 48.29
N GLN A 10 -37.33 -26.87 48.71
CA GLN A 10 -36.42 -25.74 48.54
C GLN A 10 -35.17 -25.99 49.41
N GLY A 11 -34.01 -26.18 48.77
CA GLY A 11 -32.69 -26.22 49.42
C GLY A 11 -32.09 -24.80 49.51
N PRO A 12 -31.06 -24.59 50.34
CA PRO A 12 -30.63 -23.26 50.75
C PRO A 12 -29.91 -22.52 49.60
N GLU A 13 -30.20 -21.23 49.47
CA GLU A 13 -29.51 -20.30 48.59
C GLU A 13 -28.07 -20.10 49.11
N VAL A 14 -27.15 -20.93 48.62
CA VAL A 14 -25.72 -20.79 48.90
C VAL A 14 -25.21 -19.60 48.12
N ARG A 15 -25.09 -18.45 48.81
CA ARG A 15 -24.37 -17.26 48.36
C ARG A 15 -22.90 -17.61 48.17
N SER A 16 -22.53 -18.10 46.99
CA SER A 16 -21.14 -18.27 46.59
C SER A 16 -20.52 -16.89 46.36
N ARG A 17 -19.89 -16.40 47.42
CA ARG A 17 -18.71 -15.54 47.47
C ARG A 17 -18.02 -15.45 46.09
N ASN A 18 -18.32 -14.41 45.33
CA ASN A 18 -17.54 -14.07 44.14
C ASN A 18 -16.15 -13.70 44.61
N GLU A 19 -15.22 -14.56 44.25
CA GLU A 19 -13.81 -14.48 44.59
C GLU A 19 -13.21 -13.18 44.04
N ASP A 20 -12.37 -12.63 44.89
CA ASP A 20 -11.57 -11.43 44.72
C ASP A 20 -10.67 -11.60 43.49
N SER A 21 -11.15 -11.27 42.29
CA SER A 21 -10.30 -11.20 41.10
C SER A 21 -9.52 -9.88 41.11
N SER A 22 -8.69 -9.69 42.13
CA SER A 22 -7.64 -8.69 42.21
C SER A 22 -6.48 -9.10 41.30
N GLY A 23 -6.77 -9.24 40.01
CA GLY A 23 -5.76 -9.36 38.97
C GLY A 23 -5.09 -8.01 38.83
N SER A 24 -3.87 -7.88 39.37
CA SER A 24 -3.12 -6.62 39.45
C SER A 24 -3.26 -5.79 38.16
N PRO A 25 -3.93 -4.62 38.18
CA PRO A 25 -4.18 -3.82 36.98
C PRO A 25 -2.87 -3.32 36.34
N LEU A 26 -1.77 -3.39 37.09
CA LEU A 26 -0.42 -3.06 36.68
C LEU A 26 0.13 -4.01 35.61
N LEU A 27 -0.14 -5.33 35.68
CA LEU A 27 0.34 -6.28 34.69
C LEU A 27 -0.45 -6.18 33.37
N ALA A 28 -1.78 -6.04 33.46
CA ALA A 28 -2.64 -5.79 32.30
C ALA A 28 -2.30 -4.45 31.62
N SER A 29 -2.05 -3.41 32.41
CA SER A 29 -1.62 -2.09 31.91
C SER A 29 -0.25 -2.16 31.23
N ARG A 30 0.71 -2.90 31.80
CA ARG A 30 2.02 -3.12 31.16
C ARG A 30 1.94 -3.90 29.86
N PHE A 31 1.08 -4.92 29.80
CA PHE A 31 0.80 -5.63 28.56
C PHE A 31 0.21 -4.71 27.50
N SER A 32 -0.76 -3.87 27.90
CA SER A 32 -1.37 -2.87 27.01
C SER A 32 -0.38 -1.81 26.53
N LEU A 33 0.57 -1.40 27.38
CA LEU A 33 1.65 -0.47 27.00
C LEU A 33 2.61 -1.10 26.01
N LEU A 34 2.99 -2.36 26.23
CA LEU A 34 3.87 -3.10 25.33
C LEU A 34 3.21 -3.37 23.98
N THR A 35 1.93 -3.75 23.96
CA THR A 35 1.19 -3.94 22.70
C THR A 35 1.00 -2.63 21.96
N SER A 36 0.68 -1.54 22.65
CA SER A 36 0.59 -0.20 22.05
C SER A 36 1.94 0.24 21.45
N ALA A 37 3.03 0.06 22.20
CA ALA A 37 4.38 0.35 21.71
C ALA A 37 4.76 -0.53 20.51
N PHE A 38 4.40 -1.81 20.54
CA PHE A 38 4.62 -2.74 19.42
C PHE A 38 3.84 -2.32 18.18
N VAL A 39 2.56 -1.95 18.32
CA VAL A 39 1.74 -1.43 17.21
C VAL A 39 2.35 -0.15 16.64
N LEU A 40 2.91 0.74 17.47
CA LEU A 40 3.59 1.95 16.99
C LEU A 40 4.81 1.64 16.12
N LEU A 41 5.52 0.53 16.38
CA LEU A 41 6.66 0.09 15.58
C LEU A 41 6.25 -0.46 14.21
N LEU A 42 5.00 -0.88 14.04
CA LEU A 42 4.45 -1.35 12.77
C LEU A 42 4.04 -0.20 11.84
N VAL A 43 4.07 1.06 12.29
CA VAL A 43 3.73 2.21 11.43
C VAL A 43 4.83 2.40 10.38
N PRO A 44 4.52 2.27 9.08
CA PRO A 44 5.50 2.51 8.03
C PRO A 44 5.94 3.98 8.07
N ARG A 45 7.27 4.20 8.06
CA ARG A 45 7.82 5.55 7.96
C ARG A 45 7.67 6.07 6.53
N PRO A 46 7.17 7.30 6.31
CA PRO A 46 7.21 7.89 4.98
C PRO A 46 8.67 8.04 4.55
N GLY A 47 9.03 7.42 3.43
CA GLY A 47 10.33 7.64 2.82
C GLY A 47 10.36 9.04 2.18
N SER A 48 11.35 9.85 2.51
CA SER A 48 11.68 11.06 1.74
C SER A 48 12.31 10.64 0.42
N ALA A 49 11.50 10.09 -0.48
CA ALA A 49 11.85 10.08 -1.90
C ALA A 49 11.53 11.48 -2.43
N HIS A 50 12.50 12.11 -3.10
CA HIS A 50 12.15 13.29 -3.91
C HIS A 50 11.05 12.86 -4.89
N PRO A 51 9.94 13.61 -5.01
CA PRO A 51 8.95 13.29 -6.02
C PRO A 51 9.66 13.27 -7.37
N MET A 52 9.58 12.14 -8.07
CA MET A 52 10.10 12.04 -9.42
C MET A 52 9.38 13.10 -10.25
N GLY A 53 10.13 14.06 -10.78
CA GLY A 53 9.57 15.11 -11.61
C GLY A 53 8.98 14.53 -12.89
N ASN A 54 8.17 15.32 -13.58
CA ASN A 54 7.53 14.95 -14.86
C ASN A 54 8.53 14.73 -16.03
N PHE A 55 9.83 14.63 -15.75
CA PHE A 55 10.92 14.47 -16.72
C PHE A 55 11.87 13.31 -16.34
N SER A 56 11.49 12.47 -15.38
CA SER A 56 12.26 11.28 -15.02
C SER A 56 11.92 10.10 -15.94
N ILE A 57 12.90 9.23 -16.24
CA ILE A 57 12.62 7.92 -16.83
C ILE A 57 12.95 6.87 -15.77
N SER A 58 11.95 6.11 -15.35
CA SER A 58 12.11 5.03 -14.38
C SER A 58 12.29 3.71 -15.12
N HIS A 59 13.34 2.97 -14.79
CA HIS A 59 13.59 1.64 -15.33
C HIS A 59 13.49 0.63 -14.19
N TYR A 60 12.70 -0.40 -14.37
CA TYR A 60 12.62 -1.55 -13.48
C TYR A 60 13.08 -2.79 -14.23
N ALA A 61 14.00 -3.55 -13.63
CA ALA A 61 14.44 -4.84 -14.12
C ALA A 61 14.32 -5.89 -13.00
N GLY A 62 13.24 -6.66 -13.02
CA GLY A 62 13.05 -7.81 -12.17
C GLY A 62 13.73 -9.02 -12.79
N ILE A 63 14.76 -9.56 -12.14
CA ILE A 63 15.47 -10.74 -12.62
C ILE A 63 15.13 -11.92 -11.73
N ARG A 64 14.58 -12.98 -12.32
CA ARG A 64 14.26 -14.24 -11.64
C ARG A 64 15.16 -15.33 -12.20
N ILE A 65 16.04 -15.87 -11.37
CA ILE A 65 16.96 -16.94 -11.76
C ILE A 65 16.33 -18.28 -11.37
N GLU A 66 16.09 -19.13 -12.37
CA GLU A 66 15.65 -20.51 -12.20
C GLU A 66 16.80 -21.45 -12.59
N ARG A 67 16.65 -22.75 -12.32
CA ARG A 67 17.72 -23.74 -12.59
C ARG A 67 18.11 -23.81 -14.06
N ASP A 68 17.12 -23.71 -14.95
CA ASP A 68 17.29 -23.95 -16.38
C ASP A 68 17.09 -22.67 -17.23
N PHE A 69 16.59 -21.59 -16.64
CA PHE A 69 16.33 -20.33 -17.34
C PHE A 69 16.42 -19.11 -16.43
N VAL A 70 16.46 -17.94 -17.04
CA VAL A 70 16.36 -16.64 -16.36
C VAL A 70 15.18 -15.89 -16.96
N GLU A 71 14.33 -15.36 -16.10
CA GLU A 71 13.18 -14.53 -16.45
C GLU A 71 13.50 -13.06 -16.15
N LEU A 72 13.15 -12.17 -17.08
CA LEU A 72 13.36 -10.73 -16.97
C LEU A 72 12.04 -9.99 -17.17
N ASP A 73 11.55 -9.38 -16.09
CA ASP A 73 10.46 -8.42 -16.12
C ASP A 73 11.03 -7.01 -16.25
N TYR A 74 10.93 -6.43 -17.45
CA TYR A 74 11.49 -5.11 -17.74
C TYR A 74 10.38 -4.08 -18.00
N PHE A 75 10.23 -3.13 -17.07
CA PHE A 75 9.30 -2.01 -17.21
C PHE A 75 10.06 -0.70 -17.37
N ILE A 76 9.64 0.11 -18.34
CA ILE A 76 10.12 1.48 -18.52
C ILE A 76 8.92 2.40 -18.36
N ASP A 77 9.00 3.31 -17.41
CA ASP A 77 8.05 4.39 -17.22
C ASP A 77 8.70 5.71 -17.64
N MET A 78 8.20 6.32 -18.71
CA MET A 78 8.70 7.57 -19.26
C MET A 78 7.86 8.73 -18.74
N ALA A 79 8.40 9.57 -17.85
CA ALA A 79 7.61 10.64 -17.23
C ALA A 79 7.26 11.79 -18.20
N GLU A 80 7.93 11.92 -19.35
CA GLU A 80 7.58 12.90 -20.40
C GLU A 80 6.62 12.31 -21.43
N ILE A 81 5.43 11.92 -20.95
CA ILE A 81 4.37 11.35 -21.79
C ILE A 81 4.01 12.26 -22.98
N PRO A 82 3.88 13.60 -22.86
CA PRO A 82 3.49 14.44 -23.98
C PRO A 82 4.51 14.41 -25.13
N THR A 83 5.81 14.52 -24.84
CA THR A 83 6.86 14.49 -25.86
C THR A 83 6.99 13.12 -26.49
N PHE A 84 6.89 12.05 -25.69
CA PHE A 84 6.84 10.69 -26.22
C PHE A 84 5.62 10.46 -27.13
N GLN A 85 4.43 10.87 -26.70
CA GLN A 85 3.21 10.80 -27.50
C GLN A 85 3.30 11.64 -28.77
N GLU A 86 3.92 12.82 -28.69
CA GLU A 86 4.10 13.70 -29.84
C GLU A 86 5.05 13.07 -30.86
N ILE A 87 6.15 12.45 -30.42
CA ILE A 87 7.04 11.65 -31.28
C ILE A 87 6.28 10.49 -31.93
N GLN A 88 5.51 9.71 -31.17
CA GLN A 88 4.73 8.59 -31.70
C GLN A 88 3.63 9.04 -32.68
N ARG A 89 3.00 10.19 -32.42
CA ARG A 89 1.92 10.75 -33.24
C ARG A 89 2.43 11.33 -34.55
N THR A 90 3.59 11.99 -34.51
CA THR A 90 4.12 12.76 -35.65
C THR A 90 5.19 12.00 -36.42
N GLY A 91 5.75 10.94 -35.83
CA GLY A 91 6.84 10.15 -36.42
C GLY A 91 8.15 10.93 -36.55
N ILE A 92 8.28 12.07 -35.86
CA ILE A 92 9.50 12.89 -35.94
C ILE A 92 10.67 12.15 -35.31
N VAL A 93 11.83 12.31 -35.93
CA VAL A 93 13.10 11.92 -35.31
C VAL A 93 13.53 13.08 -34.41
N PRO A 94 13.69 12.87 -33.08
CA PRO A 94 14.11 13.92 -32.15
C PRO A 94 15.61 14.21 -32.26
N LYS A 95 16.07 14.57 -33.47
CA LYS A 95 17.45 14.88 -33.79
C LYS A 95 17.52 16.22 -34.49
N VAL A 96 18.29 17.15 -33.93
CA VAL A 96 18.46 18.50 -34.48
C VAL A 96 18.91 18.43 -35.94
N GLY A 97 18.20 19.13 -36.82
CA GLY A 97 18.48 19.19 -38.25
C GLY A 97 17.93 18.01 -39.07
N ASP A 98 17.19 17.07 -38.46
CA ASP A 98 16.52 16.01 -39.20
C ASP A 98 15.41 16.59 -40.12
N PRO A 99 15.30 16.16 -41.39
CA PRO A 99 14.28 16.65 -42.30
C PRO A 99 12.84 16.48 -41.79
N SER A 100 12.58 15.46 -40.95
CA SER A 100 11.26 15.21 -40.35
C SER A 100 10.81 16.32 -39.40
N LEU A 101 11.74 17.13 -38.87
CA LEU A 101 11.42 18.20 -37.93
C LEU A 101 10.68 19.37 -38.59
N MET A 102 10.95 19.67 -39.86
CA MET A 102 10.40 20.87 -40.50
C MET A 102 8.87 20.83 -40.55
N GLY A 103 8.29 19.67 -40.87
CA GLY A 103 6.83 19.48 -40.89
C GLY A 103 6.17 19.56 -39.51
N TYR A 104 6.95 19.45 -38.43
CA TYR A 104 6.46 19.61 -37.05
C TYR A 104 6.67 21.03 -36.51
N LEU A 105 7.79 21.67 -36.85
CA LEU A 105 8.16 22.98 -36.33
C LEU A 105 7.26 24.10 -36.86
N GLU A 106 6.89 24.08 -38.15
CA GLU A 106 6.05 25.13 -38.74
C GLU A 106 4.67 25.24 -38.05
N PRO A 107 3.88 24.16 -37.90
CA PRO A 107 2.58 24.24 -37.24
C PRO A 107 2.70 24.52 -35.73
N LYS A 108 3.73 23.96 -35.08
CA LYS A 108 3.94 24.15 -33.64
C LYS A 108 4.33 25.58 -33.31
N ALA A 109 5.13 26.23 -34.17
CA ALA A 109 5.54 27.62 -34.00
C ALA A 109 4.36 28.59 -34.12
N GLU A 110 3.38 28.30 -34.98
CA GLU A 110 2.14 29.09 -35.05
C GLU A 110 1.29 28.92 -33.79
N THR A 111 1.15 27.68 -33.31
CA THR A 111 0.37 27.36 -32.10
C THR A 111 0.93 28.06 -30.85
N LEU A 112 2.25 28.20 -30.73
CA LEU A 112 2.92 28.81 -29.58
C LEU A 112 2.99 30.35 -29.62
N LYS A 113 2.67 30.96 -30.78
CA LYS A 113 2.60 32.42 -30.92
C LYS A 113 1.23 33.00 -30.55
N ALA A 114 0.21 32.14 -30.43
CA ALA A 114 -1.14 32.49 -30.01
C ALA A 114 -1.25 32.55 -28.47
#